data_AF-A0A737BDI6-F1
#
_entry.id   AF-A0A737BDI6-F1
#
_cell.length_a   1.000
_cell.length_b   1.000
_cell.length_c   1.000
_cell.angle_alpha   90.00
_cell.angle_beta   90.00
_cell.angle_gamma   90.00
#
_symmetry.space_group_name_H-M   'P 1'
#
loop_
_entity.id
_entity.type
_entity.pdbx_description
1 polymer ?
#
loop_
_entity_poly.entity_id
_entity_poly.type
_entity_poly.pdbx_seq_one_letter_code
_entity_poly.pdbx_strand_id
1 'polypeptide(L)'
;MMLALGMFVFERRTLPYQSMQHSKNYRWVSNDRVGKPPAYQFLGEGETSIQLAGTLYPAITGGRISLRAVELMADEGRAWPLIEGTGNILGMYIVDKVSTTHTEFFSDGAARKIDFTLSLKRVDESLAAMFGDLNKQATELLGTADKLQGMFGGLTA
;
A
#
# COMPACT_ATOMS: atom_id res chain seq x y z
N MET A 1 -1.74 -1.88 -15.96
CA MET A 1 -1.67 -2.02 -14.50
C MET A 1 -0.22 -2.18 -14.10
N MET A 2 0.26 -1.42 -13.11
CA MET A 2 1.66 -1.48 -12.64
C MET A 2 1.78 -2.17 -11.28
N LEU A 3 0.85 -1.89 -10.38
CA LEU A 3 0.75 -2.47 -9.04
C LEU A 3 -0.71 -2.42 -8.60
N ALA A 4 -1.13 -3.30 -7.71
CA ALA A 4 -2.44 -3.25 -7.06
C ALA A 4 -2.25 -3.42 -5.55
N LEU A 5 -2.83 -2.51 -4.77
CA LEU A 5 -2.90 -2.56 -3.32
C LEU A 5 -4.37 -2.74 -2.93
N GLY A 6 -4.76 -3.96 -2.57
CA GLY A 6 -6.16 -4.29 -2.36
C GLY A 6 -6.99 -4.05 -3.63
N MET A 7 -8.00 -3.19 -3.50
CA MET A 7 -8.87 -2.78 -4.60
C MET A 7 -8.30 -1.60 -5.41
N PHE A 8 -7.22 -0.97 -4.95
CA PHE A 8 -6.65 0.19 -5.60
C PHE A 8 -5.56 -0.20 -6.60
N VAL A 9 -5.78 0.19 -7.86
CA VAL A 9 -4.89 -0.12 -8.96
C VAL A 9 -4.03 1.09 -9.31
N PHE A 10 -2.71 0.91 -9.22
CA PHE A 10 -1.72 1.86 -9.71
C PHE A 10 -1.58 1.71 -11.22
N GLU A 11 -1.99 2.73 -11.94
CA GLU A 11 -1.87 2.83 -13.39
C GLU A 11 -1.58 4.27 -13.82
N ARG A 12 -1.26 4.46 -15.10
CA ARG A 12 -0.93 5.77 -15.67
C ARG A 12 -2.03 6.82 -15.50
N ARG A 13 -3.28 6.39 -15.35
CA ARG A 13 -4.45 7.26 -15.16
C ARG A 13 -4.77 7.54 -13.68
N THR A 14 -4.18 6.80 -12.74
CA THR A 14 -4.46 6.94 -11.30
C THR A 14 -3.24 7.53 -10.59
N LEU A 15 -2.38 6.67 -10.05
CA LEU A 15 -1.12 7.00 -9.38
C LEU A 15 0.03 6.28 -10.08
N PRO A 16 0.60 6.84 -11.15
CA PRO A 16 1.82 6.29 -11.70
C PRO A 16 3.00 6.54 -10.76
N TYR A 17 3.68 5.47 -10.33
CA TYR A 17 4.99 5.56 -9.70
C TYR A 17 6.09 5.43 -10.75
N GLN A 18 7.18 6.17 -10.57
CA GLN A 18 8.34 6.18 -11.46
C GLN A 18 9.45 5.29 -10.92
N SER A 19 9.54 5.14 -9.60
CA SER A 19 10.52 4.29 -8.95
C SER A 19 9.88 3.46 -7.85
N MET A 20 10.29 2.19 -7.76
CA MET A 20 9.92 1.27 -6.70
C MET A 20 11.21 0.75 -6.07
N GLN A 21 11.37 0.98 -4.77
CA GLN A 21 12.49 0.49 -3.97
C GLN A 21 11.98 -0.60 -3.03
N HIS A 22 12.56 -1.79 -3.14
CA HIS A 22 12.25 -2.91 -2.26
C HIS A 22 13.43 -3.15 -1.32
N SER A 23 13.18 -3.04 -0.02
CA SER A 23 14.18 -3.27 1.03
C SER A 23 13.73 -4.42 1.91
N LYS A 24 14.58 -5.44 2.01
CA LYS A 24 14.36 -6.62 2.83
C LYS A 24 15.52 -6.78 3.79
N ASN A 25 15.22 -6.63 5.08
CA ASN A 25 16.22 -6.74 6.13
C ASN A 25 16.38 -8.20 6.54
N TYR A 26 17.59 -8.60 6.91
CA TYR A 26 17.89 -9.95 7.40
C TYR A 26 18.56 -9.84 8.77
N ARG A 27 18.12 -10.67 9.72
CA ARG A 27 18.60 -10.61 11.08
C ARG A 27 19.72 -11.61 11.31
N TRP A 28 20.87 -11.08 11.73
CA TRP A 28 22.05 -11.85 12.08
C TRP A 28 22.52 -11.46 13.48
N VAL A 29 22.89 -12.45 14.30
CA VAL A 29 23.51 -12.23 15.62
C VAL A 29 24.97 -12.66 15.54
N SER A 30 25.87 -11.77 15.94
CA SER A 30 27.30 -12.06 16.04
C SER A 30 27.64 -12.57 17.44
N ASN A 31 28.46 -13.60 17.52
CA ASN A 31 29.05 -14.11 18.75
C ASN A 31 30.58 -14.08 18.63
N ASP A 32 31.22 -13.27 19.47
CA ASP A 32 32.66 -13.08 19.46
C ASP A 32 33.39 -14.30 20.02
N ARG A 33 34.49 -14.67 19.39
CA ARG A 33 35.31 -15.82 19.78
C ARG A 33 36.76 -15.36 19.93
N VAL A 34 37.39 -15.72 21.05
CA VAL A 34 38.78 -15.35 21.32
C VAL A 34 39.69 -15.95 20.24
N GLY A 35 40.47 -15.09 19.58
CA GLY A 35 41.46 -15.48 18.56
C GLY A 35 40.87 -15.99 17.23
N LYS A 36 39.57 -15.82 16.99
CA LYS A 36 38.89 -16.25 15.75
C LYS A 36 37.92 -15.17 15.25
N PRO A 37 37.56 -15.16 13.95
CA PRO A 37 36.50 -14.28 13.48
C PRO A 37 35.16 -14.62 14.17
N PRO A 38 34.29 -13.60 14.35
CA PRO A 38 33.00 -13.76 15.00
C PRO A 38 32.14 -14.80 14.26
N ALA A 39 31.42 -15.62 15.02
CA ALA A 39 30.42 -16.53 14.46
C ALA A 39 29.11 -15.77 14.25
N TYR A 40 28.49 -15.92 13.09
CA TYR A 40 27.19 -15.30 12.80
C TYR A 40 26.09 -16.36 12.80
N GLN A 41 25.00 -16.10 13.50
CA GLN A 41 23.79 -16.92 13.50
C GLN A 41 22.65 -16.19 12.79
N PHE A 42 22.06 -16.85 11.80
CA PHE A 42 20.89 -16.33 11.08
C PHE A 42 19.64 -16.53 11.93
N LEU A 43 18.96 -15.42 12.27
CA LEU A 43 17.71 -15.43 13.04
C LEU A 43 16.46 -15.43 12.15
N GLY A 44 16.61 -15.24 10.85
CA GLY A 44 15.51 -15.15 9.90
C GLY A 44 15.40 -13.80 9.22
N GLU A 45 14.31 -13.67 8.48
CA GLU A 45 13.96 -12.44 7.77
C GLU A 45 13.52 -11.37 8.77
N GLY A 46 14.00 -10.16 8.58
CA GLY A 46 13.59 -8.97 9.32
C GLY A 46 12.45 -8.25 8.62
N GLU A 47 12.34 -6.95 8.88
CA GLU A 47 11.32 -6.12 8.26
C GLU A 47 11.52 -6.01 6.74
N THR A 48 10.41 -6.10 6.00
CA THR A 48 10.37 -5.86 4.56
C THR A 48 9.55 -4.61 4.29
N SER A 49 10.14 -3.65 3.58
CA SER A 49 9.49 -2.39 3.22
C SER A 49 9.59 -2.14 1.72
N ILE A 50 8.54 -1.57 1.15
CA ILE A 50 8.50 -1.12 -0.24
C ILE A 50 8.24 0.38 -0.24
N GLN A 51 9.03 1.13 -0.99
CA GLN A 51 8.83 2.56 -1.18
C GLN A 51 8.53 2.82 -2.66
N LEU A 52 7.39 3.45 -2.91
CA LEU A 52 6.99 3.91 -4.23
C LEU A 52 7.13 5.41 -4.27
N ALA A 53 7.84 5.94 -5.26
CA ALA A 53 7.92 7.37 -5.45
C ALA A 53 7.48 7.74 -6.86
N GLY A 54 6.80 8.87 -6.95
CA GLY A 54 6.38 9.38 -8.23
C GLY A 54 5.90 10.81 -8.27
N THR A 55 5.66 11.28 -9.48
CA THR A 55 5.19 12.64 -9.77
C THR A 55 3.86 12.58 -10.50
N LEU A 56 2.92 13.38 -10.01
CA LEU A 56 1.57 13.54 -10.54
C LEU A 56 1.40 14.96 -11.06
N TYR A 57 0.71 15.08 -12.19
CA TYR A 57 0.24 16.35 -12.73
C TYR A 57 -1.29 16.34 -12.69
N PRO A 58 -1.93 16.93 -11.65
CA PRO A 58 -3.37 16.81 -11.43
C PRO A 58 -4.25 17.21 -12.62
N ALA A 59 -3.80 18.18 -13.41
CA ALA A 59 -4.52 18.65 -14.60
C ALA A 59 -4.65 17.58 -15.71
N ILE A 60 -3.76 16.58 -15.72
CA ILE A 60 -3.72 15.52 -16.74
C ILE A 60 -4.17 14.18 -16.15
N THR A 61 -3.78 13.89 -14.91
CA THR A 61 -3.94 12.56 -14.30
C THR A 61 -5.16 12.46 -13.37
N GLY A 62 -5.81 13.57 -13.00
CA GLY A 62 -6.87 13.53 -11.98
C GLY A 62 -6.39 13.08 -10.59
N GLY A 63 -5.07 13.08 -10.36
CA GLY A 63 -4.40 12.36 -9.28
C GLY A 63 -4.76 12.78 -7.85
N ARG A 64 -5.46 13.89 -7.65
CA ARG A 64 -5.90 14.36 -6.32
C ARG A 64 -6.86 13.38 -5.66
N ILE A 65 -7.82 12.85 -6.43
CA ILE A 65 -8.81 11.88 -5.91
C ILE A 65 -8.12 10.56 -5.59
N SER A 66 -7.24 10.11 -6.49
CA SER A 66 -6.48 8.87 -6.33
C SER A 66 -5.58 8.90 -5.09
N LEU A 67 -4.91 10.04 -4.84
CA LEU A 67 -4.09 10.21 -3.65
C LEU A 67 -4.93 10.17 -2.37
N ARG A 68 -6.08 10.85 -2.37
CA ARG A 68 -6.99 10.82 -1.23
C ARG A 68 -7.56 9.43 -0.97
N ALA A 69 -7.80 8.63 -2.02
CA ALA A 69 -8.21 7.24 -1.86
C ALA A 69 -7.14 6.40 -1.16
N VAL A 70 -5.85 6.61 -1.46
CA VAL A 70 -4.75 5.92 -0.75
C VAL A 70 -4.65 6.36 0.70
N GLU A 71 -4.85 7.65 0.99
CA GLU A 71 -4.91 8.14 2.36
C GLU A 71 -6.08 7.51 3.13
N LEU A 72 -7.28 7.42 2.54
CA LEU A 72 -8.43 6.79 3.17
C LEU A 72 -8.18 5.29 3.45
N MET A 73 -7.55 4.56 2.52
CA MET A 73 -7.16 3.16 2.76
C MET A 73 -6.11 3.03 3.87
N ALA A 74 -5.25 4.03 4.04
CA ALA A 74 -4.30 4.08 5.16
C ALA A 74 -5.03 4.38 6.48
N ASP A 75 -6.03 5.27 6.46
CA ASP A 75 -6.87 5.62 7.62
C ASP A 75 -7.69 4.41 8.12
N GLU A 76 -8.03 3.46 7.24
CA GLU A 76 -8.69 2.20 7.65
C GLU A 76 -7.81 1.31 8.54
N GLY A 77 -6.47 1.50 8.52
CA GLY A 77 -5.53 0.77 9.37
C GLY A 77 -5.46 -0.74 9.11
N ARG A 78 -5.95 -1.20 7.95
CA ARG A 78 -5.96 -2.61 7.55
C ARG A 78 -4.76 -2.95 6.68
N ALA A 79 -4.37 -4.23 6.71
CA ALA A 79 -3.39 -4.76 5.77
C ALA A 79 -4.08 -5.12 4.46
N TRP A 80 -3.43 -4.78 3.34
CA TRP A 80 -3.95 -4.97 2.00
C TRP A 80 -3.05 -5.90 1.19
N PRO A 81 -3.60 -6.77 0.34
CA PRO A 81 -2.78 -7.59 -0.55
C PRO A 81 -2.08 -6.69 -1.56
N LEU A 82 -0.77 -6.88 -1.73
CA LEU A 82 0.02 -6.17 -2.73
C LEU A 82 0.38 -7.12 -3.88
N ILE A 83 0.02 -6.72 -5.09
CA ILE A 83 0.18 -7.52 -6.30
C ILE A 83 0.87 -6.67 -7.36
N GLU A 84 1.99 -7.15 -7.91
CA GLU A 84 2.65 -6.51 -9.04
C GLU A 84 1.86 -6.70 -10.33
N GLY A 85 1.95 -5.73 -11.25
CA GLY A 85 1.36 -5.82 -12.58
C GLY A 85 1.94 -6.94 -13.45
N THR A 86 3.05 -7.55 -13.02
CA THR A 86 3.66 -8.75 -13.60
C THR A 86 2.96 -10.05 -13.17
N GLY A 87 2.07 -9.99 -12.17
CA GLY A 87 1.34 -11.13 -11.62
C GLY A 87 1.94 -11.71 -10.32
N ASN A 88 3.03 -11.13 -9.81
CA ASN A 88 3.63 -11.57 -8.54
C ASN A 88 2.83 -11.04 -7.35
N ILE A 89 2.38 -11.93 -6.47
CA ILE A 89 1.77 -11.57 -5.18
C ILE A 89 2.90 -11.35 -4.18
N LEU A 90 3.06 -10.12 -3.70
CA LEU A 90 4.13 -9.72 -2.78
C LEU A 90 3.79 -10.03 -1.31
N GLY A 91 2.51 -10.21 -0.99
CA GLY A 91 2.01 -10.47 0.36
C GLY A 91 1.10 -9.35 0.88
N MET A 92 0.87 -9.31 2.19
CA MET A 92 0.08 -8.24 2.84
C MET A 92 0.96 -7.08 3.23
N TYR A 93 0.51 -5.87 2.90
CA TYR A 93 1.20 -4.63 3.21
C TYR A 93 0.26 -3.65 3.89
N ILE A 94 0.79 -2.94 4.87
CA ILE A 94 0.16 -1.74 5.43
C ILE A 94 0.79 -0.50 4.81
N VAL A 95 0.01 0.57 4.76
CA VAL A 95 0.54 1.90 4.43
C VAL A 95 1.14 2.49 5.70
N ASP A 96 2.47 2.58 5.75
CA ASP A 96 3.20 3.13 6.89
C ASP A 96 3.29 4.66 6.83
N LYS A 97 3.49 5.20 5.61
CA LYS A 97 3.62 6.64 5.40
C LYS A 97 3.22 7.05 4.00
N VAL A 98 2.41 8.10 3.91
CA VAL A 98 2.17 8.85 2.67
C VAL A 98 2.80 10.22 2.84
N SER A 99 3.68 10.61 1.92
CA SER A 99 4.28 11.93 1.89
C SER A 99 3.95 12.59 0.55
N THR A 100 3.45 13.82 0.58
CA THR A 100 3.18 14.59 -0.63
C THR A 100 3.80 15.97 -0.58
N THR A 101 4.45 16.34 -1.67
CA THR A 101 5.08 17.63 -1.88
C THR A 101 4.40 18.31 -3.04
N HIS A 102 3.68 19.39 -2.73
CA HIS A 102 2.95 20.17 -3.73
C HIS A 102 3.85 21.30 -4.24
N THR A 103 4.05 21.36 -5.55
CA THR A 103 4.87 22.36 -6.22
C THR A 103 4.13 22.98 -7.39
N GLU A 104 4.54 24.18 -7.78
CA GLU A 104 3.95 24.96 -8.87
C GLU A 104 2.43 25.18 -8.70
N PHE A 105 2.04 26.20 -7.95
CA PHE A 105 0.62 26.46 -7.72
C PHE A 105 0.01 27.30 -8.85
N PHE A 106 -1.21 26.98 -9.23
CA PHE A 106 -2.09 27.85 -10.01
C PHE A 106 -2.54 29.05 -9.14
N SER A 107 -3.11 30.08 -9.79
CA SER A 107 -3.64 31.26 -9.10
C SER A 107 -4.82 30.97 -8.18
N ASP A 108 -5.47 29.81 -8.33
CA ASP A 108 -6.53 29.29 -7.46
C ASP A 108 -5.99 28.50 -6.24
N GLY A 109 -4.66 28.35 -6.12
CA GLY A 109 -4.00 27.58 -5.07
C GLY A 109 -3.91 26.08 -5.33
N ALA A 110 -4.40 25.57 -6.47
CA ALA A 110 -4.23 24.16 -6.84
C ALA A 110 -2.78 23.88 -7.30
N ALA A 111 -2.18 22.80 -6.84
CA ALA A 111 -0.84 22.41 -7.29
C ALA A 111 -0.88 21.82 -8.71
N ARG A 112 0.04 22.25 -9.57
CA ARG A 112 0.29 21.71 -10.92
C ARG A 112 1.11 20.45 -10.87
N LYS A 113 2.00 20.33 -9.90
CA LYS A 113 2.89 19.19 -9.73
C LYS A 113 2.83 18.70 -8.28
N ILE A 114 2.61 17.41 -8.10
CA ILE A 114 2.57 16.77 -6.79
C ILE A 114 3.55 15.59 -6.83
N ASP A 115 4.63 15.69 -6.07
CA ASP A 115 5.53 14.58 -5.85
C ASP A 115 5.02 13.78 -4.64
N PHE A 116 4.83 12.48 -4.80
CA PHE A 116 4.37 11.59 -3.75
C PHE A 116 5.42 10.53 -3.43
N THR A 117 5.45 10.11 -2.18
CA THR A 117 6.21 8.96 -1.70
C THR A 117 5.33 8.15 -0.78
N LEU A 118 5.11 6.89 -1.15
CA LEU A 118 4.32 5.91 -0.40
C LEU A 118 5.27 4.87 0.18
N SER A 119 5.30 4.74 1.51
CA SER A 119 6.04 3.71 2.21
C SER A 119 5.06 2.63 2.67
N LEU A 120 5.31 1.41 2.22
CA LEU A 120 4.55 0.22 2.55
C LEU A 120 5.42 -0.69 3.41
N LYS A 121 4.84 -1.28 4.45
CA LYS A 121 5.49 -2.28 5.29
C LYS A 121 4.76 -3.59 5.19
N ARG A 122 5.53 -4.67 5.00
CA ARG A 122 4.97 -6.02 4.95
C ARG A 122 4.52 -6.42 6.35
N VAL A 123 3.28 -6.89 6.46
CA VAL A 123 2.76 -7.51 7.68
C VAL A 123 2.63 -8.99 7.38
N ASP A 124 3.53 -9.77 7.97
CA ASP A 124 3.53 -11.22 7.79
C ASP A 124 2.33 -11.81 8.52
N GLU A 125 1.30 -12.12 7.76
CA GLU A 125 0.38 -13.20 8.10
C GLU A 125 0.63 -14.32 7.12
N SER A 126 0.61 -15.57 7.60
CA SER A 126 0.79 -16.73 6.73
C SER A 126 -0.19 -16.64 5.56
N LEU A 127 0.16 -17.21 4.40
CA LEU A 127 -0.71 -17.21 3.22
C LEU A 127 -2.16 -17.65 3.55
N ALA A 128 -2.32 -18.57 4.51
CA ALA A 128 -3.62 -19.05 4.99
C ALA A 128 -4.40 -17.98 5.78
N ALA A 129 -3.72 -17.16 6.58
CA ALA A 129 -4.34 -16.04 7.27
C ALA A 129 -4.71 -14.91 6.27
N MET A 130 -3.90 -14.72 5.23
CA MET A 130 -4.20 -13.86 4.08
C MET A 130 -5.55 -14.20 3.41
N PHE A 131 -5.79 -15.47 3.10
CA PHE A 131 -7.07 -15.92 2.52
C PHE A 131 -8.23 -15.79 3.52
N GLY A 132 -7.98 -15.99 4.81
CA GLY A 132 -8.96 -15.80 5.87
C GLY A 132 -9.41 -14.34 5.98
N ASP A 133 -8.46 -13.41 5.99
CA ASP A 133 -8.74 -11.99 6.10
C ASP A 133 -9.35 -11.41 4.81
N LEU A 134 -8.93 -11.86 3.63
CA LEU A 134 -9.58 -11.50 2.37
C LEU A 134 -11.04 -11.96 2.31
N ASN A 135 -11.33 -13.18 2.76
CA ASN A 135 -12.72 -13.66 2.85
C ASN A 135 -13.53 -12.80 3.82
N LYS A 136 -13.00 -12.49 5.02
CA LYS A 136 -13.70 -11.62 5.97
C LYS A 136 -13.96 -10.23 5.37
N GLN A 137 -12.95 -9.61 4.76
CA GLN A 137 -13.07 -8.30 4.11
C GLN A 137 -14.12 -8.31 2.99
N ALA A 138 -14.11 -9.33 2.12
CA ALA A 138 -15.10 -9.47 1.06
C ALA A 138 -16.53 -9.63 1.62
N THR A 139 -16.68 -10.41 2.70
CA THR A 139 -17.99 -10.65 3.34
C THR A 139 -18.51 -9.40 4.05
N GLU A 140 -17.62 -8.61 4.69
CA GLU A 140 -17.97 -7.33 5.30
C GLU A 140 -18.42 -6.28 4.27
N LEU A 141 -17.73 -6.20 3.12
CA LEU A 141 -18.11 -5.31 2.02
C LEU A 141 -19.46 -5.71 1.42
N LEU A 142 -19.69 -7.00 1.17
CA LEU A 142 -20.96 -7.52 0.69
C LEU A 142 -22.10 -7.28 1.70
N GLY A 143 -21.85 -7.52 2.99
CA GLY A 143 -22.83 -7.26 4.04
C GLY A 143 -23.16 -5.77 4.21
N THR A 144 -22.20 -4.89 3.94
CA THR A 144 -22.42 -3.43 3.93
C THR A 144 -23.25 -3.01 2.72
N ALA A 145 -23.00 -3.61 1.54
CA ALA A 145 -23.80 -3.38 0.35
C ALA A 145 -25.26 -3.85 0.50
N ASP A 146 -25.49 -5.02 1.09
CA ASP A 146 -26.85 -5.53 1.40
C ASP A 146 -27.60 -4.63 2.39
N LYS A 147 -26.91 -4.12 3.42
CA LYS A 147 -27.50 -3.16 4.37
C LYS A 147 -27.90 -1.85 3.70
N LEU A 148 -27.07 -1.35 2.79
CA LEU A 148 -27.39 -0.14 2.03
C LEU A 148 -28.59 -0.38 1.11
N GLN A 149 -28.67 -1.51 0.42
CA GLN A 149 -29.81 -1.86 -0.42
C GLN A 149 -31.12 -1.98 0.39
N GLY A 150 -31.06 -2.56 1.60
CA GLY A 150 -32.19 -2.61 2.52
C GLY A 150 -32.65 -1.22 3.01
N MET A 151 -31.73 -0.28 3.21
CA MET A 151 -32.07 1.10 3.60
C MET A 151 -32.72 1.89 2.45
N PHE A 152 -32.30 1.67 1.20
CA PHE A 152 -32.92 2.32 0.03
C PHE A 152 -34.25 1.67 -0.40
N GLY A 153 -34.44 0.37 -0.13
CA GLY A 153 -35.71 -0.33 -0.37
C GLY A 153 -36.82 0.03 0.62
N GLY A 154 -36.49 0.63 1.77
CA GLY A 154 -37.45 1.07 2.78
C GLY A 154 -38.04 2.47 2.54
N LEU A 155 -37.61 3.20 1.52
CA LEU A 155 -38.08 4.57 1.23
C LEU A 155 -39.21 4.62 0.18
N THR A 156 -39.71 3.47 -0.28
CA THR A 156 -40.78 3.37 -1.29
C THR A 156 -42.02 2.60 -0.82
N ALA A 157 -42.30 2.57 0.49
CA ALA A 157 -43.57 2.10 1.03
C ALA A 157 -44.33 3.25 1.71
#